data_AF-A0A662JAJ9-F1
#
_entry.id   AF-A0A662JAJ9-F1
#
_cell.length_a   1.000
_cell.length_b   1.000
_cell.length_c   1.000
_cell.angle_alpha   90.00
_cell.angle_beta   90.00
_cell.angle_gamma   90.00
#
_symmetry.space_group_name_H-M   'P 1'
#
loop_
_entity.id
_entity.type
_entity.pdbx_description
1 polymer ?
#
loop_
_entity_poly.entity_id
_entity_poly.type
_entity_poly.pdbx_seq_one_letter_code
_entity_poly.pdbx_strand_id
1 'polypeptide(L)'
;LLKDSMKCLAQATALLAESLDRFAQKTCSQAAALYAHHASYDLRKLNMLLRSAIEALGFNPDEPTEDCVKAAGRLMIESLNEALRILGSEKPDLPSLIDAGRRLVEAAMVHALAYTKAFTMLNPGYEHLAIASEAAAKDLHNHLEILEKLKPVIMRELSASV
;
A
#
# COMPACT_ATOMS: atom_id res chain seq x y z
N LEU A 1 12.05 15.11 4.90
CA LEU A 1 11.41 14.00 5.64
C LEU A 1 9.96 13.78 5.23
N LEU A 2 9.02 14.71 5.46
CA LEU A 2 7.61 14.51 5.05
C LEU A 2 7.45 14.21 3.55
N LYS A 3 7.98 15.09 2.69
CA LYS A 3 7.94 14.89 1.22
C LYS A 3 8.63 13.59 0.80
N ASP A 4 9.77 13.28 1.41
CA ASP A 4 10.60 12.12 1.03
C ASP A 4 9.89 10.81 1.43
N SER A 5 9.25 10.79 2.59
CA SER A 5 8.40 9.68 3.04
C SER A 5 7.24 9.46 2.06
N MET A 6 6.53 10.53 1.67
CA MET A 6 5.43 10.42 0.70
C MET A 6 5.91 9.92 -0.66
N LYS A 7 7.07 10.38 -1.15
CA LYS A 7 7.66 9.90 -2.40
C LYS A 7 8.00 8.41 -2.34
N CYS A 8 8.66 7.96 -1.27
CA CYS A 8 8.97 6.55 -1.06
C CYS A 8 7.68 5.70 -1.02
N LEU A 9 6.65 6.15 -0.30
CA LEU A 9 5.36 5.45 -0.26
C LEU A 9 4.64 5.46 -1.61
N ALA A 10 4.71 6.55 -2.37
CA ALA A 10 4.12 6.63 -3.70
C ALA A 10 4.80 5.61 -4.64
N GLN A 11 6.13 5.57 -4.68
CA GLN A 11 6.85 4.58 -5.49
C GLN A 11 6.53 3.14 -5.06
N ALA A 12 6.50 2.88 -3.75
CA ALA A 12 6.15 1.57 -3.19
C ALA A 12 4.74 1.11 -3.61
N THR A 13 3.75 2.00 -3.49
CA THR A 13 2.36 1.68 -3.84
C THR A 13 2.18 1.41 -5.33
N ALA A 14 2.88 2.16 -6.20
CA ALA A 14 2.86 1.92 -7.64
C ALA A 14 3.46 0.55 -8.01
N LEU A 15 4.65 0.24 -7.50
CA LEU A 15 5.34 -1.03 -7.76
C LEU A 15 4.55 -2.24 -7.26
N LEU A 16 3.94 -2.12 -6.07
CA LEU A 16 3.14 -3.19 -5.49
C LEU A 16 1.83 -3.40 -6.26
N ALA A 17 1.15 -2.32 -6.67
CA ALA A 17 -0.07 -2.40 -7.46
C ALA A 17 0.16 -3.13 -8.79
N GLU A 18 1.24 -2.79 -9.50
CA GLU A 18 1.61 -3.46 -10.75
C GLU A 18 1.91 -4.95 -10.54
N SER A 19 2.59 -5.28 -9.44
CA SER A 19 2.92 -6.67 -9.11
C SER A 19 1.68 -7.49 -8.74
N LEU A 20 0.70 -6.88 -8.05
CA LEU A 20 -0.59 -7.50 -7.74
C LEU A 20 -1.44 -7.72 -8.99
N ASP A 21 -1.47 -6.77 -9.94
CA ASP A 21 -2.17 -6.96 -11.21
C ASP A 21 -1.59 -8.13 -12.01
N ARG A 22 -0.25 -8.24 -12.07
CA ARG A 22 0.42 -9.38 -12.70
C ARG A 22 0.09 -10.70 -12.00
N PHE A 23 0.02 -10.70 -10.68
CA PHE A 23 -0.37 -11.88 -9.91
C PHE A 23 -1.82 -12.28 -10.19
N ALA A 24 -2.74 -11.31 -10.21
CA ALA A 24 -4.16 -11.54 -10.49
C ALA A 24 -4.41 -12.19 -11.86
N GLN A 25 -3.58 -11.85 -12.86
CA GLN A 25 -3.65 -12.45 -14.20
C GLN A 25 -3.13 -13.89 -14.28
N LYS A 26 -2.29 -14.31 -13.33
CA LYS A 26 -1.58 -15.60 -13.35
C LYS A 26 -2.15 -16.62 -12.38
N THR A 27 -2.75 -16.17 -11.29
CA THR A 27 -3.25 -17.06 -10.24
C THR A 27 -4.46 -17.87 -10.72
N CYS A 28 -4.53 -19.13 -10.32
CA CYS A 28 -5.69 -19.99 -10.59
C CYS A 28 -6.83 -19.83 -9.58
N SER A 29 -6.56 -19.19 -8.42
CA SER A 29 -7.61 -18.91 -7.42
C SER A 29 -8.36 -17.64 -7.80
N GLN A 30 -9.67 -17.77 -8.01
CA GLN A 30 -10.54 -16.66 -8.34
C GLN A 30 -10.63 -15.66 -7.17
N ALA A 31 -10.71 -16.16 -5.93
CA ALA A 31 -10.71 -15.28 -4.76
C ALA A 31 -9.40 -14.48 -4.64
N ALA A 32 -8.25 -15.13 -4.87
CA ALA A 32 -6.95 -14.45 -4.85
C ALA A 32 -6.83 -13.40 -5.96
N ALA A 33 -7.31 -13.69 -7.17
CA ALA A 33 -7.31 -12.74 -8.29
C ALA A 33 -8.19 -11.51 -7.98
N LEU A 34 -9.41 -11.73 -7.51
CA LEU A 34 -10.35 -10.65 -7.16
C LEU A 34 -9.77 -9.76 -6.06
N TYR A 35 -9.21 -10.36 -5.01
CA TYR A 35 -8.61 -9.59 -3.93
C TYR A 35 -7.36 -8.82 -4.39
N ALA A 36 -6.51 -9.42 -5.23
CA ALA A 36 -5.34 -8.74 -5.77
C ALA A 36 -5.71 -7.53 -6.64
N HIS A 37 -6.76 -7.63 -7.45
CA HIS A 37 -7.30 -6.47 -8.19
C HIS A 37 -7.84 -5.38 -7.27
N HIS A 38 -8.58 -5.77 -6.21
CA HIS A 38 -9.07 -4.82 -5.22
C HIS A 38 -7.93 -4.09 -4.50
N ALA A 39 -6.90 -4.82 -4.04
CA ALA A 39 -5.72 -4.25 -3.41
C ALA A 39 -4.91 -3.35 -4.36
N SER A 40 -4.73 -3.76 -5.62
CA SER A 40 -4.10 -2.92 -6.65
C SER A 40 -4.84 -1.59 -6.84
N TYR A 41 -6.17 -1.63 -6.88
CA TYR A 41 -6.99 -0.43 -7.01
C TYR A 41 -6.84 0.52 -5.80
N ASP A 42 -6.85 -0.03 -4.58
CA ASP A 42 -6.66 0.78 -3.36
C ASP A 42 -5.26 1.40 -3.29
N LEU A 43 -4.22 0.66 -3.67
CA LEU A 43 -2.85 1.16 -3.76
C LEU A 43 -2.73 2.30 -4.78
N ARG A 44 -3.41 2.21 -5.92
CA ARG A 44 -3.43 3.29 -6.93
C ARG A 44 -4.12 4.55 -6.41
N LYS A 45 -5.23 4.42 -5.67
CA LYS A 45 -5.88 5.56 -5.01
C LYS A 45 -4.94 6.24 -4.01
N LEU A 46 -4.28 5.44 -3.16
CA LEU A 46 -3.29 5.97 -2.21
C LEU A 46 -2.11 6.63 -2.93
N ASN A 47 -1.60 6.02 -3.99
CA ASN A 47 -0.54 6.59 -4.82
C ASN A 47 -0.92 7.98 -5.37
N MET A 48 -2.11 8.10 -5.96
CA MET A 48 -2.62 9.37 -6.49
C MET A 48 -2.69 10.44 -5.40
N LEU A 49 -3.25 10.09 -4.23
CA LEU A 49 -3.31 11.01 -3.09
C LEU A 49 -1.91 11.51 -2.69
N LEU A 50 -0.95 10.60 -2.54
CA LEU A 50 0.42 10.95 -2.14
C LEU A 50 1.08 11.87 -3.17
N ARG A 51 0.93 11.56 -4.46
CA ARG A 51 1.50 12.37 -5.55
C ARG A 51 0.88 13.77 -5.58
N SER A 52 -0.44 13.89 -5.50
CA SER A 52 -1.13 15.18 -5.44
C SER A 52 -0.72 15.99 -4.21
N ALA A 53 -0.51 15.34 -3.06
CA ALA A 53 -0.03 16.00 -1.86
C ALA A 53 1.42 16.51 -2.00
N ILE A 54 2.31 15.75 -2.65
CA ILE A 54 3.68 16.17 -2.95
C ILE A 54 3.68 17.41 -3.88
N GLU A 55 2.84 17.39 -4.91
CA GLU A 55 2.68 18.52 -5.85
C GLU A 55 2.12 19.77 -5.17
N ALA A 56 1.12 19.61 -4.29
CA ALA A 56 0.55 20.72 -3.52
C ALA A 56 1.54 21.37 -2.55
N LEU A 57 2.57 20.62 -2.12
CA LEU A 57 3.71 21.13 -1.36
C LEU A 57 4.79 21.78 -2.24
N GLY A 58 4.62 21.79 -3.56
CA GLY A 58 5.56 22.41 -4.51
C GLY A 58 6.75 21.53 -4.91
N PHE A 59 6.63 20.20 -4.77
CA PHE A 59 7.70 19.26 -5.12
C PHE A 59 7.31 18.37 -6.30
N ASN A 60 8.32 17.85 -7.02
CA ASN A 60 8.11 16.86 -8.08
C ASN A 60 7.99 15.45 -7.47
N PRO A 61 6.86 14.73 -7.65
CA PRO A 61 6.69 13.37 -7.13
C PRO A 61 7.61 12.32 -7.77
N ASP A 62 8.11 12.57 -8.98
CA ASP A 62 9.00 11.64 -9.71
C ASP A 62 10.49 11.89 -9.45
N GLU A 63 10.83 12.95 -8.73
CA GLU A 63 12.22 13.21 -8.35
C GLU A 63 12.71 12.09 -7.40
N PRO A 64 13.89 11.48 -7.69
CA PRO A 64 14.44 10.40 -6.90
C PRO A 64 14.53 10.74 -5.41
N THR A 65 14.33 9.73 -4.56
CA THR A 65 14.52 9.86 -3.11
C THR A 65 15.57 8.87 -2.67
N GLU A 66 16.57 9.35 -1.93
CA GLU A 66 17.58 8.51 -1.31
C GLU A 66 17.08 8.01 0.06
N ASP A 67 17.54 6.82 0.46
CA ASP A 67 17.33 6.26 1.80
C ASP A 67 15.86 6.16 2.25
N CYS A 68 15.05 5.42 1.49
CA CYS A 68 13.66 5.16 1.85
C CYS A 68 13.49 4.39 3.18
N VAL A 69 14.53 3.71 3.68
CA VAL A 69 14.49 3.09 5.01
C VAL A 69 14.40 4.17 6.09
N LYS A 70 15.18 5.25 5.95
CA LYS A 70 15.10 6.40 6.85
C LYS A 70 13.82 7.21 6.67
N ALA A 71 13.35 7.38 5.43
CA ALA A 71 12.20 8.21 5.14
C ALA A 71 10.85 7.54 5.48
N ALA A 72 10.65 6.30 5.02
CA ALA A 72 9.40 5.55 5.17
C ALA A 72 9.42 4.54 6.33
N GLY A 73 10.58 4.33 6.96
CA GLY A 73 10.75 3.40 8.06
C GLY A 73 11.04 1.97 7.59
N ARG A 74 11.87 1.28 8.38
CA ARG A 74 12.35 -0.08 8.10
C ARG A 74 11.21 -1.09 7.87
N LEU A 75 10.20 -1.09 8.75
CA LEU A 75 9.08 -2.05 8.67
C LEU A 75 8.34 -1.97 7.32
N MET A 76 8.10 -0.76 6.81
CA MET A 76 7.43 -0.53 5.52
C MET A 76 8.27 -1.11 4.38
N ILE A 77 9.57 -0.81 4.37
CA ILE A 77 10.49 -1.23 3.29
C ILE A 77 10.73 -2.74 3.31
N GLU A 78 10.95 -3.33 4.48
CA GLU A 78 11.15 -4.77 4.61
C GLU A 78 9.89 -5.55 4.20
N SER A 79 8.70 -5.12 4.64
CA SER A 79 7.44 -5.77 4.27
C SER A 79 7.13 -5.62 2.78
N LEU A 80 7.49 -4.47 2.16
CA LEU A 80 7.36 -4.26 0.72
C LEU A 80 8.25 -5.22 -0.06
N ASN A 81 9.53 -5.28 0.30
CA ASN A 81 10.50 -6.14 -0.36
C ASN A 81 10.12 -7.62 -0.23
N GLU A 82 9.60 -8.02 0.93
CA GLU A 82 9.07 -9.36 1.15
C GLU A 82 7.88 -9.65 0.25
N ALA A 83 6.87 -8.76 0.21
CA ALA A 83 5.70 -8.92 -0.65
C ALA A 83 6.09 -9.00 -2.14
N LEU A 84 6.97 -8.11 -2.61
CA LEU A 84 7.46 -8.11 -3.98
C LEU A 84 8.24 -9.39 -4.32
N ARG A 85 9.08 -9.88 -3.40
CA ARG A 85 9.79 -11.16 -3.56
C ARG A 85 8.83 -12.33 -3.68
N ILE A 86 7.77 -12.37 -2.87
CA ILE A 86 6.76 -13.43 -2.93
C ILE A 86 5.98 -13.36 -4.25
N LEU A 87 5.52 -12.16 -4.64
CA LEU A 87 4.80 -11.93 -5.90
C LEU A 87 5.65 -12.22 -7.15
N GLY A 88 6.97 -12.06 -7.05
CA GLY A 88 7.93 -12.38 -8.12
C GLY A 88 8.25 -13.88 -8.26
N SER A 89 7.80 -14.73 -7.34
CA SER A 89 8.06 -16.17 -7.39
C SER A 89 7.09 -16.92 -8.30
N GLU A 90 7.51 -18.06 -8.87
CA GLU A 90 6.65 -18.90 -9.71
C GLU A 90 5.47 -19.50 -8.95
N LYS A 91 5.67 -19.76 -7.64
CA LYS A 91 4.64 -20.27 -6.72
C LYS A 91 4.58 -19.37 -5.49
N PRO A 92 3.84 -18.25 -5.56
CA PRO A 92 3.70 -17.33 -4.44
C PRO A 92 3.16 -18.02 -3.19
N ASP A 93 3.88 -17.87 -2.08
CA ASP A 93 3.42 -18.27 -0.74
C ASP A 93 2.35 -17.29 -0.26
N LEU A 94 1.08 -17.63 -0.51
CA LEU A 94 -0.05 -16.76 -0.23
C LEU A 94 -0.27 -16.45 1.26
N PRO A 95 -0.12 -17.40 2.21
CA PRO A 95 -0.07 -17.08 3.63
C PRO A 95 0.92 -15.96 3.96
N SER A 96 2.17 -16.10 3.50
CA SER A 96 3.21 -15.10 3.74
C SER A 96 2.90 -13.78 3.04
N LEU A 97 2.31 -13.82 1.84
CA LEU A 97 1.88 -12.62 1.12
C LEU A 97 0.78 -11.85 1.86
N ILE A 98 -0.21 -12.57 2.41
CA ILE A 98 -1.29 -11.99 3.20
C ILE A 98 -0.71 -11.33 4.47
N ASP A 99 0.20 -12.00 5.16
CA ASP A 99 0.82 -11.44 6.36
C ASP A 99 1.72 -10.24 6.06
N ALA A 100 2.47 -10.25 4.95
CA ALA A 100 3.22 -9.09 4.48
C ALA A 100 2.29 -7.93 4.08
N GLY A 101 1.18 -8.25 3.40
CA GLY A 101 0.13 -7.29 3.04
C GLY A 101 -0.49 -6.62 4.27
N ARG A 102 -0.81 -7.38 5.32
CA ARG A 102 -1.31 -6.82 6.58
C ARG A 102 -0.33 -5.81 7.18
N ARG A 103 0.96 -6.18 7.31
CA ARG A 103 2.01 -5.28 7.84
C ARG A 103 2.15 -4.02 7.01
N LEU A 104 2.07 -4.13 5.69
CA LEU A 104 2.13 -2.99 4.76
C LEU A 104 0.96 -2.03 4.97
N VAL A 105 -0.26 -2.55 5.08
CA VAL A 105 -1.45 -1.73 5.28
C VAL A 105 -1.42 -1.04 6.65
N GLU A 106 -1.03 -1.75 7.71
CA GLU A 106 -0.83 -1.19 9.04
C GLU A 106 0.21 -0.05 9.03
N ALA A 107 1.36 -0.27 8.40
CA ALA A 107 2.40 0.75 8.27
C ALA A 107 1.92 1.96 7.43
N ALA A 108 1.23 1.72 6.32
CA ALA A 108 0.67 2.77 5.48
C ALA A 108 -0.38 3.60 6.23
N MET A 109 -1.19 2.98 7.09
CA MET A 109 -2.18 3.66 7.92
C MET A 109 -1.51 4.60 8.92
N VAL A 110 -0.42 4.18 9.56
CA VAL A 110 0.38 5.04 10.45
C VAL A 110 0.93 6.25 9.69
N HIS A 111 1.45 6.05 8.47
CA HIS A 111 1.91 7.14 7.62
C HIS A 111 0.78 8.10 7.24
N ALA A 112 -0.37 7.59 6.81
CA ALA A 112 -1.53 8.40 6.46
C ALA A 112 -1.97 9.30 7.63
N LEU A 113 -2.06 8.75 8.85
CA LEU A 113 -2.37 9.52 10.06
C LEU A 113 -1.28 10.53 10.41
N ALA A 114 0.00 10.18 10.24
CA ALA A 114 1.12 11.10 10.43
C ALA A 114 1.06 12.27 9.43
N TYR A 115 0.68 12.00 8.18
CA TYR A 115 0.49 13.02 7.15
C TYR A 115 -0.69 13.93 7.47
N THR A 116 -1.82 13.37 7.93
CA THR A 116 -2.95 14.16 8.45
C THR A 116 -2.46 15.16 9.49
N LYS A 117 -1.73 14.69 10.50
CA LYS A 117 -1.22 15.56 11.57
C LYS A 117 -0.26 16.62 11.03
N ALA A 118 0.65 16.24 10.13
CA ALA A 118 1.60 17.16 9.53
C ALA A 118 0.89 18.28 8.74
N PHE A 119 -0.10 17.94 7.90
CA PHE A 119 -0.86 18.91 7.12
C PHE A 119 -1.65 19.87 8.01
N THR A 120 -2.28 19.38 9.09
CA THR A 120 -2.96 20.23 10.07
C THR A 120 -2.01 21.23 10.76
N MET A 121 -0.73 20.86 10.95
CA MET A 121 0.25 21.70 11.63
C MET A 121 0.96 22.71 10.71
N LEU A 122 1.09 22.40 9.41
CA LEU A 122 1.87 23.22 8.49
C LEU A 122 1.18 24.54 8.13
N ASN A 123 -0.07 24.48 7.66
CA ASN A 123 -0.82 25.64 7.17
C ASN A 123 -2.31 25.29 7.05
N PRO A 124 -3.25 26.17 7.46
CA PRO A 124 -4.68 26.01 7.18
C PRO A 124 -5.03 25.72 5.70
N GLY A 125 -4.22 26.21 4.75
CA GLY A 125 -4.37 25.92 3.33
C GLY A 125 -4.25 24.45 2.94
N TYR A 126 -3.72 23.58 3.82
CA TYR A 126 -3.58 22.14 3.60
C TYR A 126 -4.64 21.29 4.32
N GLU A 127 -5.71 21.90 4.86
CA GLU A 127 -6.79 21.18 5.55
C GLU A 127 -7.41 20.07 4.67
N HIS A 128 -7.61 20.34 3.38
CA HIS A 128 -8.11 19.36 2.43
C HIS A 128 -7.20 18.13 2.30
N LEU A 129 -5.87 18.30 2.36
CA LEU A 129 -4.90 17.19 2.34
C LEU A 129 -4.92 16.42 3.66
N ALA A 130 -5.14 17.10 4.79
CA ALA A 130 -5.28 16.46 6.08
C ALA A 130 -6.52 15.54 6.11
N ILE A 131 -7.67 16.05 5.64
CA ILE A 131 -8.92 15.30 5.52
C ILE A 131 -8.74 14.10 4.56
N ALA A 132 -8.13 14.32 3.40
CA ALA A 132 -7.90 13.26 2.43
C ALA A 132 -6.97 12.17 2.97
N SER A 133 -5.93 12.54 3.73
CA SER A 133 -5.03 11.59 4.39
C SER A 133 -5.74 10.81 5.50
N GLU A 134 -6.66 11.43 6.22
CA GLU A 134 -7.47 10.74 7.24
C GLU A 134 -8.45 9.75 6.60
N ALA A 135 -9.08 10.14 5.49
CA ALA A 135 -9.93 9.26 4.70
C ALA A 135 -9.14 8.06 4.17
N ALA A 136 -7.92 8.27 3.67
CA ALA A 136 -7.04 7.17 3.25
C ALA A 136 -6.68 6.21 4.40
N ALA A 137 -6.46 6.73 5.62
CA ALA A 137 -6.25 5.87 6.79
C ALA A 137 -7.48 5.00 7.10
N LYS A 138 -8.69 5.55 6.97
CA LYS A 138 -9.95 4.80 7.13
C LYS A 138 -10.13 3.75 6.04
N ASP A 139 -9.83 4.08 4.79
CA ASP A 139 -9.88 3.13 3.68
C ASP A 139 -8.90 1.96 3.88
N LEU A 140 -7.67 2.24 4.35
CA LEU A 140 -6.69 1.22 4.71
C LEU A 140 -7.17 0.33 5.85
N HIS A 141 -7.83 0.91 6.86
CA HIS A 141 -8.44 0.12 7.94
C HIS A 141 -9.54 -0.82 7.41
N ASN A 142 -10.45 -0.30 6.57
CA ASN A 142 -11.49 -1.11 5.92
C ASN A 142 -10.88 -2.22 5.05
N HIS A 143 -9.76 -1.94 4.38
CA HIS A 143 -9.03 -2.93 3.60
C HIS A 143 -8.54 -4.11 4.46
N LEU A 144 -8.04 -3.85 5.68
CA LEU A 144 -7.69 -4.92 6.62
C LEU A 144 -8.90 -5.78 7.02
N GLU A 145 -10.04 -5.15 7.29
CA GLU A 145 -11.25 -5.91 7.64
C GLU A 145 -11.71 -6.81 6.50
N ILE A 146 -11.63 -6.32 5.26
CA ILE A 146 -11.95 -7.10 4.06
C ILE A 146 -10.96 -8.27 3.92
N LEU A 147 -9.65 -8.01 4.09
CA LEU A 147 -8.62 -9.04 4.01
C LEU A 147 -8.85 -10.15 5.05
N GLU A 148 -9.14 -9.80 6.31
CA GLU A 148 -9.39 -10.78 7.37
C GLU A 148 -10.64 -11.63 7.09
N LYS A 149 -11.68 -11.04 6.49
CA LYS A 149 -12.89 -11.79 6.07
C LYS A 149 -12.62 -12.72 4.89
N LEU A 150 -11.78 -12.30 3.95
CA LEU A 150 -11.49 -13.06 2.71
C LEU A 150 -10.37 -14.10 2.89
N LYS A 151 -9.47 -13.91 3.86
CA LYS A 151 -8.34 -14.82 4.13
C LYS A 151 -8.76 -16.30 4.20
N PRO A 152 -9.83 -16.70 4.93
CA PRO A 152 -10.25 -18.10 4.96
C PRO A 152 -10.72 -18.63 3.60
N VAL A 153 -11.32 -17.79 2.76
CA VAL A 153 -11.82 -18.18 1.43
C VAL A 153 -10.65 -18.42 0.49
N ILE A 154 -9.71 -17.47 0.45
CA ILE A 154 -8.47 -17.58 -0.34
C ILE A 154 -7.71 -18.85 0.02
N MET A 155 -7.57 -19.14 1.33
CA MET A 155 -6.89 -20.33 1.82
C MET A 155 -7.58 -21.65 1.47
N ARG A 156 -8.93 -21.68 1.43
CA ARG A 156 -9.70 -22.87 1.08
C ARG A 156 -9.61 -23.23 -0.39
N GLU A 157 -9.70 -22.25 -1.30
CA GLU A 157 -9.58 -22.51 -2.75
C GLU A 157 -8.24 -23.13 -3.12
N LEU A 158 -7.16 -22.77 -2.42
CA LEU A 158 -5.84 -23.38 -2.58
C LEU A 158 -5.81 -24.85 -2.17
N SER A 159 -6.51 -25.18 -1.08
CA SER A 159 -6.53 -26.55 -0.55
C SER A 159 -7.34 -27.50 -1.44
N ALA A 160 -8.25 -26.95 -2.25
CA ALA A 160 -9.10 -27.68 -3.19
C ALA A 160 -8.50 -27.79 -4.61
N SER A 161 -7.41 -27.06 -4.89
CA SER A 161 -6.74 -27.03 -6.20
C SER A 161 -5.50 -27.95 -6.27
N VAL A 162 -5.28 -28.77 -5.22
CA VAL A 162 -4.26 -29.83 -5.12
C VAL A 162 -4.97 -31.18 -5.21
#